data_AF-A0A5T3BI51-F1
#
_entry.id   AF-A0A5T3BI51-F1
#
_cell.length_a   1.000
_cell.length_b   1.000
_cell.length_c   1.000
_cell.angle_alpha   90.00
_cell.angle_beta   90.00
_cell.angle_gamma   90.00
#
_symmetry.space_group_name_H-M   'P 1'
#
loop_
_entity.id
_entity.type
_entity.pdbx_description
1 polymer ?
#
loop_
_entity_poly.entity_id
_entity_poly.type
_entity_poly.pdbx_seq_one_letter_code
_entity_poly.pdbx_strand_id
1 'polypeptide(L)'
;PMAPLSKQPLEKDTLRPDMSSDEIERIIREAVNNVPYAVGLNNHMGSAMTSSLFGMQKVMQALEHYNLYFLDSMTIGNSQAMRAASGTGVKVIKRKVFLDDTQNEADIRRQFNRAIELARRNGSAIAIGHPHPATVRVLQQMVYRLPADITLVRPGSLLNEPQVDTSRPDLTPQKIDAPRNPFRGVKMCKPKKPLQPVYATRFFSVIGESITQSSVVVWFQHQWQGWGKIAAPKNVSAKTD
;
A
#
# COMPACT_ATOMS: atom_id res chain seq x y z
N PRO A 1 8.33 -21.85 0.10
CA PRO A 1 7.81 -21.11 1.28
C PRO A 1 8.99 -20.48 2.05
N MET A 2 8.77 -19.42 2.82
CA MET A 2 9.80 -18.78 3.62
C MET A 2 9.35 -18.55 5.07
N ALA A 3 10.27 -18.69 6.03
CA ALA A 3 9.95 -18.62 7.44
C ALA A 3 9.40 -17.25 7.86
N PRO A 4 8.22 -17.19 8.53
CA PRO A 4 7.73 -15.99 9.17
C PRO A 4 8.39 -15.76 10.54
N LEU A 5 8.23 -14.56 11.09
CA LEU A 5 8.57 -14.26 12.50
C LEU A 5 7.60 -14.92 13.50
N SER A 6 6.38 -15.24 13.06
CA SER A 6 5.38 -15.93 13.88
C SER A 6 5.72 -17.41 14.08
N LYS A 7 5.30 -17.99 15.21
CA LYS A 7 5.55 -19.40 15.56
C LYS A 7 4.45 -20.35 15.06
N GLN A 8 4.14 -20.26 13.78
CA GLN A 8 3.16 -21.14 13.14
C GLN A 8 3.82 -22.40 12.55
N PRO A 9 3.06 -23.47 12.28
CA PRO A 9 3.57 -24.62 11.55
C PRO A 9 4.16 -24.20 10.21
N LEU A 10 5.34 -24.73 9.89
CA LEU A 10 6.02 -24.47 8.64
C LEU A 10 5.72 -25.57 7.64
N GLU A 11 5.52 -25.17 6.38
CA GLU A 11 5.46 -26.11 5.26
C GLU A 11 6.80 -26.83 5.09
N LYS A 12 6.78 -28.01 4.47
CA LYS A 12 7.99 -28.71 4.07
C LYS A 12 8.85 -27.80 3.19
N ASP A 13 10.18 -27.89 3.34
CA ASP A 13 11.14 -27.13 2.54
C ASP A 13 10.93 -25.59 2.65
N THR A 14 10.41 -25.12 3.80
CA THR A 14 10.38 -23.69 4.14
C THR A 14 11.80 -23.18 4.37
N LEU A 15 12.23 -22.23 3.54
CA LEU A 15 13.52 -21.57 3.67
C LEU A 15 13.61 -20.81 5.01
N ARG A 16 14.67 -21.08 5.78
CA ARG A 16 14.95 -20.43 7.07
C ARG A 16 16.32 -19.75 7.06
N PRO A 17 16.50 -18.64 7.82
CA PRO A 17 17.77 -17.90 7.87
C PRO A 17 19.00 -18.73 8.29
N ASP A 18 18.80 -19.73 9.13
CA ASP A 18 19.83 -20.57 9.74
C ASP A 18 20.30 -21.73 8.85
N MET A 19 19.64 -21.98 7.72
CA MET A 19 20.01 -23.03 6.78
C MET A 19 21.41 -22.80 6.17
N SER A 20 22.09 -23.91 5.86
CA SER A 20 23.31 -23.88 5.04
C SER A 20 23.00 -23.46 3.61
N SER A 21 24.02 -23.02 2.87
CA SER A 21 23.88 -22.70 1.45
C SER A 21 23.43 -23.91 0.64
N ASP A 22 23.99 -25.09 0.90
CA ASP A 22 23.66 -26.34 0.20
C ASP A 22 22.19 -26.72 0.34
N GLU A 23 21.61 -26.53 1.53
CA GLU A 23 20.21 -26.84 1.78
C GLU A 23 19.29 -25.83 1.08
N ILE A 24 19.64 -24.54 1.11
CA ILE A 24 18.91 -23.50 0.37
C ILE A 24 18.96 -23.78 -1.14
N GLU A 25 20.12 -24.16 -1.66
CA GLU A 25 20.30 -24.49 -3.08
C GLU A 25 19.49 -25.73 -3.47
N ARG A 26 19.49 -26.78 -2.64
CA ARG A 26 18.67 -27.97 -2.84
C ARG A 26 17.19 -27.60 -2.96
N ILE A 27 16.67 -26.81 -2.01
CA ILE A 27 15.26 -26.39 -1.99
C ILE A 27 14.92 -25.53 -3.21
N ILE A 28 15.79 -24.59 -3.59
CA ILE A 28 15.56 -23.73 -4.77
C ILE A 28 15.57 -24.56 -6.05
N ARG A 29 16.53 -25.47 -6.21
CA ARG A 29 16.59 -26.39 -7.36
C ARG A 29 15.32 -27.21 -7.50
N GLU A 30 14.83 -27.80 -6.41
CA GLU A 30 13.57 -28.54 -6.41
C GLU A 30 12.38 -27.64 -6.77
N ALA A 31 12.31 -26.42 -6.21
CA ALA A 31 11.25 -25.47 -6.51
C ALA A 31 11.23 -25.05 -7.99
N VAL A 32 12.40 -24.81 -8.60
CA VAL A 32 12.52 -24.46 -10.02
C VAL A 32 12.13 -25.64 -10.91
N ASN A 33 12.60 -26.85 -10.59
CA ASN A 33 12.29 -28.05 -11.36
C ASN A 33 10.78 -28.39 -11.34
N ASN A 34 10.09 -28.08 -10.25
CA ASN A 34 8.64 -28.28 -10.14
C ASN A 34 7.83 -27.30 -11.01
N VAL A 35 8.44 -26.20 -11.49
CA VAL A 35 7.79 -25.17 -12.31
C VAL A 35 8.68 -24.83 -13.52
N PRO A 36 8.74 -25.69 -14.55
CA PRO A 36 9.73 -25.64 -15.63
C PRO A 36 9.69 -24.39 -16.54
N TYR A 37 8.68 -23.53 -16.38
CA TYR A 37 8.51 -22.28 -17.13
C TYR A 37 8.52 -21.04 -16.23
N ALA A 38 8.99 -21.17 -14.99
CA ALA A 38 9.13 -20.03 -14.10
C ALA A 38 10.05 -18.97 -14.73
N VAL A 39 9.62 -17.71 -14.67
CA VAL A 39 10.42 -16.54 -15.07
C VAL A 39 10.84 -15.70 -13.86
N GLY A 40 10.31 -16.02 -12.68
CA GLY A 40 10.68 -15.42 -11.42
C GLY A 40 10.20 -16.25 -10.23
N LEU A 41 10.72 -15.92 -9.05
CA LEU A 41 10.36 -16.50 -7.76
C LEU A 41 9.70 -15.43 -6.89
N ASN A 42 8.71 -15.83 -6.09
CA ASN A 42 8.07 -14.96 -5.11
C ASN A 42 8.11 -15.60 -3.72
N ASN A 43 8.22 -14.80 -2.66
CA ASN A 43 8.12 -15.31 -1.30
C ASN A 43 6.66 -15.47 -0.87
N HIS A 44 6.29 -16.71 -0.53
CA HIS A 44 5.18 -17.02 0.36
C HIS A 44 5.63 -16.81 1.80
N MET A 45 4.93 -15.95 2.55
CA MET A 45 5.32 -15.50 3.90
C MET A 45 6.74 -14.90 3.94
N GLY A 46 7.58 -15.33 4.87
CA GLY A 46 9.00 -15.00 4.85
C GLY A 46 9.47 -13.85 5.71
N SER A 47 8.65 -13.26 6.59
CA SER A 47 9.08 -12.08 7.35
C SER A 47 10.38 -12.29 8.15
N ALA A 48 10.69 -13.49 8.62
CA ALA A 48 11.98 -13.79 9.24
C ALA A 48 13.08 -13.96 8.17
N MET A 49 12.81 -14.75 7.12
CA MET A 49 13.75 -15.01 6.03
C MET A 49 14.17 -13.72 5.31
N THR A 50 13.20 -12.93 4.84
CA THR A 50 13.44 -11.70 4.10
C THR A 50 14.04 -10.60 4.95
N SER A 51 13.90 -10.64 6.28
CA SER A 51 14.61 -9.71 7.18
C SER A 51 16.10 -10.06 7.39
N SER A 52 16.52 -11.29 7.06
CA SER A 52 17.90 -11.74 7.22
C SER A 52 18.72 -11.45 5.96
N LEU A 53 19.71 -10.55 6.07
CA LEU A 53 20.61 -10.25 4.96
C LEU A 53 21.40 -11.50 4.54
N PHE A 54 22.03 -12.19 5.49
CA PHE A 54 22.82 -13.39 5.19
C PHE A 54 21.95 -14.54 4.63
N GLY A 55 20.74 -14.72 5.15
CA GLY A 55 19.80 -15.72 4.62
C GLY A 55 19.42 -15.41 3.18
N MET A 56 19.04 -14.16 2.90
CA MET A 56 18.69 -13.74 1.55
C MET A 56 19.88 -13.73 0.59
N GLN A 57 21.11 -13.46 1.05
CA GLN A 57 22.30 -13.54 0.20
C GLN A 57 22.50 -14.97 -0.34
N LYS A 58 22.35 -15.98 0.52
CA LYS A 58 22.39 -17.39 0.09
C LYS A 58 21.29 -17.70 -0.92
N VAL A 59 20.08 -17.17 -0.72
CA VAL A 59 18.96 -17.33 -1.67
C VAL A 59 19.29 -16.68 -3.02
N MET A 60 19.82 -15.46 -3.03
CA MET A 60 20.15 -14.74 -4.26
C MET A 60 21.31 -15.39 -5.00
N GLN A 61 22.32 -15.90 -4.29
CA GLN A 61 23.41 -16.69 -4.87
C GLN A 61 22.89 -17.98 -5.52
N ALA A 62 22.04 -18.73 -4.82
CA ALA A 62 21.42 -19.93 -5.39
C ALA A 62 20.52 -19.58 -6.60
N LEU A 63 19.80 -18.46 -6.55
CA LEU A 63 18.97 -17.98 -7.66
C LEU A 63 19.78 -17.47 -8.85
N GLU A 64 21.01 -17.01 -8.67
CA GLU A 64 21.86 -16.48 -9.76
C GLU A 64 22.17 -17.52 -10.85
N HIS A 65 22.14 -18.80 -10.49
CA HIS A 65 22.27 -19.91 -11.45
C HIS A 65 21.03 -20.07 -12.35
N TYR A 66 19.95 -19.37 -12.04
CA TYR A 66 18.69 -19.37 -12.77
C TYR A 66 18.40 -17.98 -13.31
N ASN A 67 17.89 -17.89 -14.54
CA ASN A 67 17.48 -16.60 -15.13
C ASN A 67 16.10 -16.15 -14.58
N LEU A 68 15.99 -16.04 -13.26
CA LEU A 68 14.77 -15.73 -12.52
C LEU A 68 14.91 -14.38 -11.82
N TYR A 69 13.88 -13.54 -11.90
CA TYR A 69 13.77 -12.39 -11.00
C TYR A 69 13.17 -12.81 -9.65
N PHE A 70 13.39 -12.01 -8.60
CA PHE A 70 12.74 -12.19 -7.31
C PHE A 70 11.66 -11.10 -7.10
N LEU A 71 10.40 -11.51 -6.95
CA LEU A 71 9.32 -10.64 -6.53
C LEU A 71 9.21 -10.69 -5.00
N ASP A 72 9.56 -9.59 -4.34
CA ASP A 72 9.37 -9.45 -2.90
C ASP A 72 7.92 -9.05 -2.58
N SER A 73 7.20 -9.95 -1.92
CA SER A 73 5.85 -9.73 -1.39
C SER A 73 5.81 -8.69 -0.27
N MET A 74 6.95 -8.17 0.21
CA MET A 74 7.04 -7.14 1.24
C MET A 74 6.23 -7.54 2.49
N THR A 75 6.45 -8.75 2.99
CA THR A 75 5.81 -9.28 4.23
C THR A 75 6.39 -8.67 5.50
N ILE A 76 7.52 -7.96 5.38
CA ILE A 76 8.11 -7.12 6.41
C ILE A 76 8.70 -5.85 5.76
N GLY A 77 8.59 -4.70 6.45
CA GLY A 77 8.99 -3.41 5.88
C GLY A 77 10.50 -3.26 5.65
N ASN A 78 11.33 -3.95 6.44
CA ASN A 78 12.79 -3.92 6.37
C ASN A 78 13.40 -5.10 5.58
N SER A 79 12.67 -5.62 4.60
CA SER A 79 13.16 -6.70 3.74
C SER A 79 14.55 -6.37 3.15
N GLN A 80 15.44 -7.35 3.20
CA GLN A 80 16.82 -7.28 2.73
C GLN A 80 16.96 -7.83 1.30
N ALA A 81 15.87 -8.24 0.64
CA ALA A 81 15.92 -8.91 -0.67
C ALA A 81 16.72 -8.13 -1.72
N MET A 82 16.49 -6.81 -1.85
CA MET A 82 17.24 -6.00 -2.82
C MET A 82 18.72 -5.84 -2.45
N ARG A 83 19.01 -5.63 -1.17
CA ARG A 83 20.39 -5.51 -0.69
C ARG A 83 21.16 -6.82 -0.87
N ALA A 84 20.51 -7.95 -0.62
CA ALA A 84 21.06 -9.28 -0.78
C ALA A 84 21.32 -9.64 -2.25
N ALA A 85 20.51 -9.11 -3.18
CA ALA A 85 20.71 -9.31 -4.61
C ALA A 85 21.87 -8.47 -5.17
N SER A 86 22.35 -7.46 -4.41
CA SER A 86 23.51 -6.66 -4.81
C SER A 86 24.73 -7.54 -5.00
N GLY A 87 25.38 -7.42 -6.16
CA GLY A 87 26.52 -8.27 -6.54
C GLY A 87 26.13 -9.58 -7.20
N THR A 88 24.84 -9.86 -7.39
CA THR A 88 24.33 -10.97 -8.21
C THR A 88 23.63 -10.47 -9.47
N GLY A 89 23.40 -11.35 -10.45
CA GLY A 89 22.55 -11.07 -11.60
C GLY A 89 21.03 -11.00 -11.31
N VAL A 90 20.59 -11.31 -10.08
CA VAL A 90 19.17 -11.45 -9.75
C VAL A 90 18.50 -10.08 -9.63
N LYS A 91 17.50 -9.82 -10.48
CA LYS A 91 16.69 -8.60 -10.40
C LYS A 91 15.60 -8.76 -9.35
N VAL A 92 15.40 -7.72 -8.53
CA VAL A 92 14.35 -7.70 -7.49
C VAL A 92 13.30 -6.66 -7.82
N ILE A 93 12.03 -7.05 -7.76
CA ILE A 93 10.87 -6.15 -7.86
C ILE A 93 10.02 -6.29 -6.60
N LYS A 94 9.32 -5.21 -6.21
CA LYS A 94 8.57 -5.17 -4.95
C LYS A 94 7.08 -4.98 -5.17
N ARG A 95 6.28 -5.71 -4.39
CA ARG A 95 4.86 -5.40 -4.22
C ARG A 95 4.67 -3.97 -3.68
N LYS A 96 3.66 -3.27 -4.21
CA LYS A 96 3.16 -1.99 -3.68
C LYS A 96 1.80 -2.11 -2.98
N VAL A 97 0.94 -3.03 -3.42
CA VAL A 97 -0.40 -3.21 -2.85
C VAL A 97 -0.69 -4.69 -2.62
N PHE A 98 -1.30 -5.01 -1.48
CA PHE A 98 -1.90 -6.32 -1.23
C PHE A 98 -3.42 -6.17 -1.40
N LEU A 99 -4.01 -6.95 -2.28
CA LEU A 99 -5.40 -6.73 -2.70
C LEU A 99 -6.40 -7.24 -1.67
N ASP A 100 -6.11 -8.36 -1.03
CA ASP A 100 -7.10 -9.16 -0.30
C ASP A 100 -6.61 -9.56 1.09
N ASP A 101 -6.06 -8.59 1.83
CA ASP A 101 -5.81 -8.73 3.28
C ASP A 101 -7.09 -9.17 4.02
N THR A 102 -8.25 -8.76 3.49
CA THR A 102 -9.57 -9.28 3.87
C THR A 102 -10.25 -9.87 2.64
N GLN A 103 -11.12 -10.88 2.83
CA GLN A 103 -11.94 -11.42 1.74
C GLN A 103 -13.20 -10.58 1.47
N ASN A 104 -13.21 -9.30 1.89
CA ASN A 104 -14.32 -8.40 1.67
C ASN A 104 -14.17 -7.69 0.31
N GLU A 105 -15.15 -7.85 -0.58
CA GLU A 105 -15.09 -7.28 -1.93
C GLU A 105 -14.91 -5.75 -1.96
N ALA A 106 -15.50 -5.02 -1.01
CA ALA A 106 -15.37 -3.57 -0.96
C ALA A 106 -13.95 -3.16 -0.59
N ASP A 107 -13.28 -3.89 0.30
CA ASP A 107 -11.89 -3.67 0.68
C ASP A 107 -10.95 -3.95 -0.49
N ILE A 108 -11.19 -5.07 -1.19
CA ILE A 108 -10.42 -5.44 -2.38
C ILE A 108 -10.55 -4.37 -3.47
N ARG A 109 -11.75 -3.82 -3.70
CA ARG A 109 -11.94 -2.70 -4.64
C ARG A 109 -11.16 -1.45 -4.23
N ARG A 110 -11.12 -1.12 -2.93
CA ARG A 110 -10.33 0.01 -2.43
C ARG A 110 -8.84 -0.22 -2.69
N GLN A 111 -8.34 -1.42 -2.44
CA GLN A 111 -6.94 -1.77 -2.72
C GLN A 111 -6.62 -1.74 -4.22
N PHE A 112 -7.53 -2.22 -5.07
CA PHE A 112 -7.36 -2.14 -6.53
C PHE A 112 -7.26 -0.67 -7.02
N ASN A 113 -8.16 0.20 -6.55
CA ASN A 113 -8.09 1.63 -6.87
C ASN A 113 -6.81 2.27 -6.34
N ARG A 114 -6.37 1.86 -5.14
CA ARG A 114 -5.10 2.30 -4.57
C ARG A 114 -3.91 1.89 -5.46
N ALA A 115 -3.93 0.70 -6.05
CA ALA A 115 -2.91 0.26 -6.99
C ALA A 115 -2.87 1.14 -8.25
N ILE A 116 -4.03 1.51 -8.79
CA ILE A 116 -4.14 2.47 -9.92
C ILE A 116 -3.53 3.82 -9.54
N GLU A 117 -3.89 4.38 -8.39
CA GLU A 117 -3.32 5.67 -7.94
C GLU A 117 -1.80 5.62 -7.77
N LEU A 118 -1.28 4.50 -7.26
CA LEU A 118 0.17 4.30 -7.11
C LEU A 118 0.86 4.16 -8.46
N ALA A 119 0.26 3.45 -9.42
CA ALA A 119 0.78 3.36 -10.78
C ALA A 119 0.84 4.74 -11.44
N ARG A 120 -0.20 5.58 -11.29
CA ARG A 120 -0.18 6.96 -11.81
C ARG A 120 0.92 7.82 -11.20
N ARG A 121 1.10 7.72 -9.88
CA ARG A 121 2.10 8.54 -9.17
C ARG A 121 3.54 8.10 -9.45
N ASN A 122 3.76 6.79 -9.59
CA ASN A 122 5.11 6.22 -9.61
C ASN A 122 5.51 5.66 -10.99
N GLY A 123 4.64 5.79 -12.00
CA GLY A 123 4.79 5.14 -13.31
C GLY A 123 4.31 3.68 -13.33
N SER A 124 4.53 2.93 -12.25
CA SER A 124 4.06 1.53 -12.13
C SER A 124 3.72 1.13 -10.70
N ALA A 125 2.91 0.07 -10.56
CA ALA A 125 2.65 -0.57 -9.27
C ALA A 125 2.38 -2.07 -9.45
N ILE A 126 2.98 -2.87 -8.59
CA ILE A 126 2.69 -4.31 -8.49
C ILE A 126 1.67 -4.51 -7.37
N ALA A 127 0.50 -5.03 -7.74
CA ALA A 127 -0.50 -5.52 -6.79
C ALA A 127 -0.48 -7.04 -6.80
N ILE A 128 -0.52 -7.65 -5.61
CA ILE A 128 -0.67 -9.10 -5.47
C ILE A 128 -1.92 -9.41 -4.64
N GLY A 129 -2.46 -10.60 -4.81
CA GLY A 129 -3.52 -11.15 -3.98
C GLY A 129 -3.58 -12.66 -4.12
N HIS A 130 -4.49 -13.27 -3.41
CA HIS A 130 -4.73 -14.71 -3.42
C HIS A 130 -5.89 -15.07 -4.36
N PRO A 131 -5.98 -16.33 -4.82
CA PRO A 131 -7.06 -16.79 -5.68
C PRO A 131 -8.37 -17.03 -4.91
N HIS A 132 -8.76 -16.11 -4.02
CA HIS A 132 -10.03 -16.19 -3.32
C HIS A 132 -11.20 -15.84 -4.26
N PRO A 133 -12.39 -16.45 -4.07
CA PRO A 133 -13.56 -16.13 -4.90
C PRO A 133 -13.93 -14.64 -4.93
N ALA A 134 -13.80 -13.95 -3.80
CA ALA A 134 -14.02 -12.51 -3.70
C ALA A 134 -13.01 -11.72 -4.55
N THR A 135 -11.72 -12.08 -4.48
CA THR A 135 -10.64 -11.45 -5.24
C THR A 135 -10.85 -11.62 -6.75
N VAL A 136 -11.15 -12.84 -7.19
CA VAL A 136 -11.41 -13.13 -8.60
C VAL A 136 -12.62 -12.33 -9.11
N ARG A 137 -13.71 -12.28 -8.35
CA ARG A 137 -14.92 -11.54 -8.73
C ARG A 137 -14.66 -10.05 -8.89
N VAL A 138 -13.93 -9.44 -7.96
CA VAL A 138 -13.56 -8.02 -8.05
C VAL A 138 -12.65 -7.77 -9.25
N LEU A 139 -11.63 -8.59 -9.46
CA LEU A 139 -10.72 -8.45 -10.60
C LEU A 139 -11.45 -8.59 -11.93
N GLN A 140 -12.33 -9.58 -12.07
CA GLN A 140 -13.18 -9.74 -13.27
C GLN A 140 -13.99 -8.49 -13.56
N GLN A 141 -14.51 -7.78 -12.56
CA GLN A 141 -15.31 -6.57 -12.79
C GLN A 141 -14.46 -5.33 -13.06
N MET A 142 -13.33 -5.19 -12.36
CA MET A 142 -12.52 -3.97 -12.40
C MET A 142 -11.53 -3.95 -13.56
N VAL A 143 -11.00 -5.11 -13.97
CA VAL A 143 -10.06 -5.18 -15.10
C VAL A 143 -10.71 -4.70 -16.41
N TYR A 144 -11.98 -5.05 -16.66
CA TYR A 144 -12.72 -4.54 -17.82
C TYR A 144 -13.03 -3.04 -17.74
N ARG A 145 -12.91 -2.44 -16.56
CA ARG A 145 -13.17 -1.01 -16.30
C ARG A 145 -11.88 -0.25 -16.01
N LEU A 146 -10.73 -0.79 -16.43
CA LEU A 146 -9.47 -0.10 -16.27
C LEU A 146 -9.53 1.25 -16.99
N PRO A 147 -9.06 2.33 -16.34
CA PRO A 147 -8.89 3.61 -17.00
C PRO A 147 -7.98 3.48 -18.22
N ALA A 148 -8.23 4.28 -19.27
CA ALA A 148 -7.48 4.21 -20.53
C ALA A 148 -5.97 4.51 -20.37
N ASP A 149 -5.59 5.20 -19.29
CA ASP A 149 -4.20 5.50 -18.94
C ASP A 149 -3.49 4.37 -18.18
N ILE A 150 -4.20 3.26 -17.87
CA ILE A 150 -3.65 2.13 -17.12
C ILE A 150 -3.59 0.90 -18.02
N THR A 151 -2.40 0.34 -18.15
CA THR A 151 -2.17 -0.91 -18.89
C THR A 151 -1.69 -2.00 -17.94
N LEU A 152 -2.29 -3.19 -18.03
CA LEU A 152 -1.77 -4.37 -17.36
C LEU A 152 -0.59 -4.94 -18.15
N VAL A 153 0.52 -5.16 -17.46
CA VAL A 153 1.74 -5.75 -18.04
C VAL A 153 2.17 -6.95 -17.22
N ARG A 154 3.06 -7.78 -17.78
CA ARG A 154 3.68 -8.86 -17.02
C ARG A 154 4.63 -8.27 -15.97
N PRO A 155 4.78 -8.86 -14.78
CA PRO A 155 5.75 -8.37 -13.79
C PRO A 155 7.18 -8.25 -14.32
N GLY A 156 7.60 -9.18 -15.19
CA GLY A 156 8.91 -9.15 -15.86
C GLY A 156 9.15 -7.91 -16.74
N SER A 157 8.11 -7.19 -17.17
CA SER A 157 8.25 -5.93 -17.90
C SER A 157 8.72 -4.78 -16.99
N LEU A 158 8.59 -4.92 -15.67
CA LEU A 158 8.93 -3.89 -14.69
C LEU A 158 10.34 -4.07 -14.08
N LEU A 159 11.15 -4.98 -14.62
CA LEU A 159 12.47 -5.31 -14.07
C LEU A 159 13.50 -4.18 -14.16
N ASN A 160 13.27 -3.19 -15.02
CA ASN A 160 14.14 -2.04 -15.19
C ASN A 160 13.56 -0.76 -14.54
N GLU A 161 12.39 -0.85 -13.90
CA GLU A 161 11.77 0.28 -13.22
C GLU A 161 12.50 0.60 -11.90
N PRO A 162 12.71 1.88 -11.57
CA PRO A 162 13.37 2.27 -10.33
C PRO A 162 12.71 1.65 -9.10
N GLN A 163 13.48 0.86 -8.34
CA GLN A 163 13.03 0.31 -7.05
C GLN A 163 13.64 1.10 -5.90
N VAL A 164 12.81 1.48 -4.93
CA VAL A 164 13.28 2.16 -3.71
C VAL A 164 13.78 1.13 -2.70
N ASP A 165 15.01 1.33 -2.21
CA ASP A 165 15.51 0.52 -1.12
C ASP A 165 14.91 0.94 0.22
N THR A 166 14.30 -0.04 0.86
CA THR A 166 13.63 0.07 2.16
C THR A 166 14.35 -0.77 3.20
N SER A 167 15.46 -1.43 2.82
CA SER A 167 16.34 -2.09 3.76
C SER A 167 16.84 -1.02 4.75
N ARG A 168 16.64 -1.27 6.04
CA ARG A 168 17.35 -0.47 7.04
C ARG A 168 18.78 -1.01 7.06
N PRO A 169 19.82 -0.18 6.90
CA PRO A 169 21.13 -0.61 7.30
C PRO A 169 21.02 -0.98 8.78
N ASP A 170 21.60 -2.11 9.14
CA ASP A 170 21.82 -2.47 10.54
C ASP A 170 22.78 -1.40 11.06
N LEU A 171 22.22 -0.27 11.51
CA LEU A 171 22.92 0.64 12.37
C LEU A 171 23.14 -0.22 13.61
N THR A 172 24.32 -0.83 13.72
CA THR A 172 24.92 -1.08 15.03
C THR A 172 24.49 0.09 15.90
N PRO A 173 23.91 -0.12 17.09
CA PRO A 173 23.58 0.99 17.95
C PRO A 173 24.90 1.69 18.24
N GLN A 174 25.23 2.70 17.44
CA GLN A 174 26.15 3.73 17.84
C GLN A 174 25.53 4.16 19.15
N LYS A 175 26.31 4.08 20.23
CA LYS A 175 26.03 4.87 21.42
C LYS A 175 25.61 6.23 20.88
N ILE A 176 24.32 6.53 21.01
CA ILE A 176 23.86 7.88 20.78
C ILE A 176 24.51 8.61 21.93
N ASP A 177 25.72 9.13 21.69
CA ASP A 177 26.32 10.06 22.61
C ASP A 177 25.27 11.13 22.83
N ALA A 178 25.00 11.40 24.11
CA ALA A 178 23.98 12.37 24.48
C ALA A 178 24.23 13.63 23.64
N PRO A 179 23.20 14.16 22.96
CA PRO A 179 23.37 15.28 22.04
C PRO A 179 24.16 16.37 22.75
N ARG A 180 25.23 16.85 22.12
CA ARG A 180 26.20 17.78 22.72
C ARG A 180 25.51 19.00 23.36
N ASN A 181 24.30 19.33 22.88
CA ASN A 181 23.30 20.17 23.54
C ASN A 181 21.94 19.45 23.60
N PRO A 182 21.54 18.84 24.73
CA PRO A 182 20.20 18.33 24.87
C PRO A 182 19.22 19.52 24.91
N PHE A 183 18.15 19.45 24.10
CA PHE A 183 17.10 20.45 24.15
C PHE A 183 16.45 20.46 25.54
N ARG A 184 16.78 21.47 26.34
CA ARG A 184 16.05 21.75 27.57
C ARG A 184 14.77 22.45 27.16
N GLY A 185 13.68 21.68 27.06
CA GLY A 185 12.36 22.23 26.79
C GLY A 185 12.10 23.45 27.67
N VAL A 186 11.60 24.52 27.06
CA VAL A 186 11.20 25.72 27.78
C VAL A 186 10.10 25.29 28.75
N LYS A 187 10.37 25.32 30.06
CA LYS A 187 9.36 25.04 31.08
C LYS A 187 8.26 26.09 30.93
N MET A 188 7.15 25.70 30.30
CA MET A 188 5.89 26.45 30.21
C MET A 188 6.07 27.94 29.91
N CYS A 189 5.87 28.35 28.66
CA CYS A 189 5.77 29.76 28.31
C CYS A 189 4.64 30.42 29.10
N LYS A 190 4.94 31.07 30.24
CA LYS A 190 3.98 31.89 30.97
C LYS A 190 3.80 33.19 30.17
N PRO A 191 2.60 33.45 29.60
CA PRO A 191 2.37 34.69 28.87
C PRO A 191 2.50 35.88 29.83
N LYS A 192 3.33 36.87 29.49
CA LYS A 192 3.56 38.09 30.31
C LYS A 192 2.37 39.07 30.30
N LYS A 193 1.32 38.76 29.53
CA LYS A 193 0.10 39.58 29.41
C LYS A 193 -1.12 38.67 29.53
N PRO A 194 -2.21 39.11 30.17
CA PRO A 194 -3.47 38.36 30.17
C PRO A 194 -3.92 38.15 28.72
N LEU A 195 -4.32 36.93 28.39
CA LEU A 195 -4.86 36.59 27.08
C LEU A 195 -6.12 37.44 26.86
N GLN A 196 -6.23 38.07 25.69
CA GLN A 196 -7.41 38.85 25.35
C GLN A 196 -8.64 37.92 25.33
N PRO A 197 -9.80 38.36 25.85
CA PRO A 197 -11.00 37.55 25.83
C PRO A 197 -11.40 37.26 24.38
N VAL A 198 -11.54 35.98 24.06
CA VAL A 198 -12.13 35.56 22.79
C VAL A 198 -13.63 35.77 22.92
N TYR A 199 -14.15 36.82 22.30
CA TYR A 199 -15.59 37.07 22.25
C TYR A 199 -16.29 35.92 21.52
N ALA A 200 -17.35 35.37 22.13
CA ALA A 200 -18.12 34.25 21.59
C ALA A 200 -18.63 34.49 20.15
N THR A 201 -18.75 35.75 19.74
CA THR A 201 -19.12 36.16 18.37
C THR A 201 -18.13 35.68 17.30
N ARG A 202 -16.84 35.45 17.64
CA ARG A 202 -15.87 34.81 16.73
C ARG A 202 -15.95 33.28 16.71
N PHE A 203 -16.47 32.65 17.77
CA PHE A 203 -16.66 31.20 17.78
C PHE A 203 -17.82 30.78 16.87
N PHE A 204 -18.93 31.55 16.88
CA PHE A 204 -20.08 31.26 16.03
C PHE A 204 -19.86 31.58 14.55
N SER A 205 -19.03 32.56 14.19
CA SER A 205 -18.71 32.83 12.77
C SER A 205 -17.85 31.72 12.16
N VAL A 206 -16.86 31.20 12.89
CA VAL A 206 -15.99 30.11 12.41
C VAL A 206 -16.76 28.77 12.34
N ILE A 207 -17.75 28.54 13.20
CA ILE A 207 -18.62 27.35 13.09
C ILE A 207 -19.68 27.53 12.00
N GLY A 208 -20.22 28.74 11.83
CA GLY A 208 -21.21 29.04 10.78
C GLY A 208 -20.67 28.85 9.37
N GLU A 209 -19.42 29.24 9.11
CA GLU A 209 -18.76 29.02 7.81
C GLU A 209 -18.45 27.54 7.52
N SER A 210 -18.40 26.68 8.54
CA SER A 210 -18.12 25.25 8.38
C SER A 210 -19.39 24.41 8.13
N ILE A 211 -20.57 24.94 8.48
CA ILE A 211 -21.86 24.24 8.28
C ILE A 211 -22.44 24.51 6.88
N THR A 212 -22.14 25.66 6.27
CA THR A 212 -22.61 25.99 4.90
C THR A 212 -21.95 25.15 3.81
N GLN A 213 -20.80 24.51 4.09
CA GLN A 213 -20.11 23.59 3.17
C GLN A 213 -20.39 22.10 3.46
N SER A 214 -21.25 21.80 4.44
CA SER A 214 -21.66 20.42 4.71
C SER A 214 -22.58 19.90 3.61
N SER A 215 -22.30 18.69 3.11
CA SER A 215 -23.09 18.01 2.09
C SER A 215 -24.55 17.80 2.49
N VAL A 216 -24.87 17.77 3.78
CA VAL A 216 -26.25 17.70 4.30
C VAL A 216 -27.02 19.01 4.07
N VAL A 217 -26.38 20.16 4.28
CA VAL A 217 -27.02 21.47 4.08
C VAL A 217 -27.23 21.76 2.59
N VAL A 218 -26.26 21.42 1.75
CA VAL A 218 -26.38 21.48 0.29
C VAL A 218 -27.51 20.56 -0.21
N TRP A 219 -27.64 19.36 0.35
CA TRP A 219 -28.72 18.42 0.03
C TRP A 219 -30.11 18.95 0.41
N PHE A 220 -30.27 19.52 1.62
CA PHE A 220 -31.54 20.12 2.04
C PHE A 220 -31.92 21.34 1.21
N GLN A 221 -30.95 22.18 0.84
CA GLN A 221 -31.16 23.36 0.01
C GLN A 221 -31.61 22.98 -1.41
N HIS A 222 -31.10 21.87 -1.96
CA HIS A 222 -31.57 21.32 -3.24
C HIS A 222 -32.98 20.71 -3.16
N GLN A 223 -33.38 20.10 -2.04
CA GLN A 223 -34.74 19.57 -1.87
C GLN A 223 -35.79 20.68 -1.68
N TRP A 224 -35.45 21.80 -1.04
CA TRP A 224 -36.40 22.88 -0.75
C TRP A 224 -36.67 23.84 -1.93
N GLN A 225 -35.89 23.79 -3.02
CA GLN A 225 -36.15 24.60 -4.22
C GLN A 225 -37.31 24.08 -5.11
N GLY A 226 -38.00 23.00 -4.71
CA GLY A 226 -39.08 22.38 -5.48
C GLY A 226 -40.51 22.84 -5.18
N TRP A 227 -40.76 23.64 -4.13
CA TRP A 227 -42.12 23.94 -3.63
C TRP A 227 -42.45 25.44 -3.66
N GLY A 228 -42.33 26.09 -4.83
CA GLY A 228 -42.58 27.53 -4.96
C GLY A 228 -43.08 28.03 -6.31
N LYS A 229 -43.51 27.16 -7.23
CA LYS A 229 -44.19 27.59 -8.47
C LYS A 229 -45.65 27.17 -8.47
N ILE A 230 -46.45 27.81 -7.63
CA ILE A 230 -47.89 27.89 -7.87
C ILE A 230 -48.07 28.98 -8.94
N ALA A 231 -48.53 28.56 -10.11
CA ALA A 231 -48.84 29.43 -11.22
C ALA A 231 -49.92 30.46 -10.82
N ALA A 232 -49.68 31.73 -11.14
CA ALA A 232 -50.69 32.77 -11.03
C ALA A 232 -51.89 32.45 -11.95
N PRO A 233 -53.15 32.59 -11.50
CA PRO A 233 -54.31 32.41 -12.37
C PRO A 233 -54.40 33.58 -13.37
N LYS A 234 -54.57 33.23 -14.66
CA LYS A 234 -54.87 34.18 -15.73
C LYS A 234 -56.30 34.70 -15.56
N ASN A 235 -56.46 36.02 -15.56
CA ASN A 235 -57.75 36.68 -15.74
C ASN A 235 -58.40 36.24 -17.05
N VAL A 236 -59.63 35.73 -16.98
CA VAL A 236 -60.54 35.66 -18.13
C VAL A 236 -61.81 36.38 -17.73
N SER A 237 -62.04 37.50 -18.40
CA SER A 237 -63.30 38.23 -18.42
C SER A 237 -64.19 37.65 -19.52
N ALA A 238 -65.41 37.26 -19.19
CA ALA A 238 -66.56 37.12 -20.10
C ALA A 238 -67.82 37.20 -19.22
N LYS A 239 -68.46 38.36 -19.16
CA LYS A 239 -69.68 38.77 -19.89
C LYS A 239 -70.94 38.00 -19.49
N THR A 240 -71.87 38.80 -18.97
CA THR A 240 -73.32 38.61 -18.76
C THR A 240 -74.03 37.93 -19.92
N ASP A 241 -74.97 37.03 -19.59
CA ASP A 241 -76.41 37.24 -19.70
C ASP A 241 -77.15 36.33 -18.69
#